data_AF-A0A7Y3PD96-F1
#
_entry.id   AF-A0A7Y3PD96-F1
#
_cell.length_a   1.000
_cell.length_b   1.000
_cell.length_c   1.000
_cell.angle_alpha   90.00
_cell.angle_beta   90.00
_cell.angle_gamma   90.00
#
_symmetry.space_group_name_H-M   'P 1'
#
loop_
_entity.id
_entity.type
_entity.pdbx_description
1 polymer ?
#
loop_
_entity_poly.entity_id
_entity_poly.type
_entity_poly.pdbx_seq_one_letter_code
_entity_poly.pdbx_strand_id
1 'polypeptide(L)'
;MNLSRVVLLGYGVSGRACHRFLSTLGGEVVVVDDRLSALGLSEALALGVQSVGDLATVSEVVGRDWPTLTIISPGVVPTHQALRYFSGKTIGEFEFGWRMSDSKVAAITGTNGKTTVTFLVAEMLEASGIPAVPTGNYGLPFIELAPDGTSNLWSVAEASSFQLHYSSDFRPDIAALLNVTPDHLDWHGDFGSYRRSKLKIFANQSADDYAVVPDSEDETSGPVETGQARRVTFGLDSGDFHVHQGSLSAPFGEIAQVARLRRKSSYEIRNLLAASAVAVTAGAESSAVSEVVTSFSGLEHRVELFATYHGVDFIDDSKATTPASVIAAVIGLNRCVLIAGGRNKGLDLSPLRQVEPHLQALVAIGESAPELVDLFPELAAEGGVQVAKDMRAAVEAAYQLAGDGVPVILSPGSTSYDWYQNYKERGKDFKVQVLQMIERLGG
;
A
#
# COMPACT_ATOMS: atom_id res chain seq x y z
N MET A 1 8.92 28.21 -4.04
CA MET A 1 8.62 27.54 -5.32
C MET A 1 7.72 28.46 -6.15
N ASN A 2 7.84 28.52 -7.47
CA ASN A 2 6.90 29.29 -8.30
C ASN A 2 5.68 28.40 -8.63
N LEU A 3 4.49 28.84 -8.19
CA LEU A 3 3.22 28.13 -8.36
C LEU A 3 2.23 28.92 -9.22
N SER A 4 2.68 29.92 -9.99
CA SER A 4 1.78 30.77 -10.76
C SER A 4 1.07 30.04 -11.89
N ARG A 5 1.73 29.04 -12.50
CA ARG A 5 1.22 28.22 -13.60
C ARG A 5 1.64 26.77 -13.39
N VAL A 6 0.69 25.90 -13.06
CA VAL A 6 0.92 24.51 -12.68
C VAL A 6 0.17 23.58 -13.61
N VAL A 7 0.85 22.54 -14.08
CA VAL A 7 0.19 21.39 -14.73
C VAL A 7 0.08 20.24 -13.73
N LEU A 8 -1.12 19.71 -13.58
CA LEU A 8 -1.38 18.45 -12.89
C LEU A 8 -1.54 17.33 -13.91
N LEU A 9 -0.58 16.41 -13.97
CA LEU A 9 -0.65 15.24 -14.85
C LEU A 9 -1.21 14.04 -14.07
N GLY A 10 -2.46 13.69 -14.37
CA GLY A 10 -3.28 12.71 -13.67
C GLY A 10 -4.16 13.34 -12.58
N TYR A 11 -5.44 12.96 -12.56
CA TYR A 11 -6.51 13.53 -11.74
C TYR A 11 -7.26 12.44 -10.94
N GLY A 12 -6.50 11.45 -10.47
CA GLY A 12 -6.92 10.46 -9.50
C GLY A 12 -7.07 11.03 -8.09
N VAL A 13 -6.99 10.19 -7.06
CA VAL A 13 -7.16 10.61 -5.65
C VAL A 13 -6.14 11.71 -5.25
N SER A 14 -4.85 11.49 -5.53
CA SER A 14 -3.79 12.46 -5.19
C SER A 14 -3.84 13.72 -6.06
N GLY A 15 -4.09 13.58 -7.37
CA GLY A 15 -4.23 14.72 -8.28
C GLY A 15 -5.36 15.67 -7.88
N ARG A 16 -6.51 15.12 -7.43
CA ARG A 16 -7.62 15.92 -6.90
C ARG A 16 -7.29 16.61 -5.58
N ALA A 17 -6.60 15.92 -4.67
CA ALA A 17 -6.12 16.53 -3.42
C ALA A 17 -5.14 17.69 -3.70
N CYS A 18 -4.19 17.47 -4.62
CA CYS A 18 -3.27 18.51 -5.10
C CYS A 18 -4.00 19.72 -5.65
N HIS A 19 -5.00 19.47 -6.50
CA HIS A 19 -5.77 20.53 -7.10
C HIS A 19 -6.50 21.36 -6.06
N ARG A 20 -7.25 20.73 -5.14
CA ARG A 20 -7.95 21.43 -4.05
C ARG A 20 -7.01 22.36 -3.27
N PHE A 21 -5.82 21.88 -2.93
CA PHE A 21 -4.82 22.68 -2.24
C PHE A 21 -4.33 23.85 -3.11
N LEU A 22 -3.94 23.60 -4.36
CA LEU A 22 -3.46 24.64 -5.28
C LEU A 22 -4.50 25.75 -5.53
N SER A 23 -5.79 25.40 -5.57
CA SER A 23 -6.87 26.39 -5.71
C SER A 23 -6.90 27.41 -4.57
N THR A 24 -6.36 27.08 -3.39
CA THR A 24 -6.24 28.01 -2.26
C THR A 24 -5.11 29.03 -2.42
N LEU A 25 -4.14 28.75 -3.30
CA LEU A 25 -2.93 29.56 -3.49
C LEU A 25 -3.06 30.58 -4.64
N GLY A 26 -4.16 30.55 -5.39
CA GLY A 26 -4.47 31.55 -6.43
C GLY A 26 -3.67 31.44 -7.73
N GLY A 27 -2.94 30.34 -7.96
CA GLY A 27 -2.25 30.07 -9.22
C GLY A 27 -3.16 29.47 -10.30
N GLU A 28 -2.75 29.58 -11.56
CA GLU A 28 -3.43 28.92 -12.67
C GLU A 28 -3.06 27.43 -12.70
N VAL A 29 -4.07 26.56 -12.70
CA VAL A 29 -3.90 25.10 -12.73
C VAL A 29 -4.56 24.54 -13.99
N VAL A 30 -3.82 23.74 -14.75
CA VAL A 30 -4.35 22.94 -15.86
C VAL A 30 -4.21 21.47 -15.52
N VAL A 31 -5.30 20.72 -15.67
CA VAL A 31 -5.33 19.27 -15.48
C VAL A 31 -5.14 18.58 -16.83
N VAL A 32 -4.24 17.61 -16.90
CA VAL A 32 -4.07 16.74 -18.07
C VAL A 32 -4.24 15.30 -17.61
N ASP A 33 -5.25 14.61 -18.14
CA ASP A 33 -5.54 13.22 -17.80
C ASP A 33 -6.25 12.54 -18.98
N ASP A 34 -5.54 11.63 -19.65
CA ASP A 34 -6.04 10.88 -20.81
C ASP A 34 -6.99 9.74 -20.44
N ARG A 35 -7.26 9.57 -19.14
CA ARG A 35 -8.18 8.60 -18.53
C ARG A 35 -9.11 9.28 -17.52
N LEU A 36 -9.44 10.55 -17.78
CA LEU A 36 -10.29 11.34 -16.89
C LEU A 36 -11.66 10.68 -16.71
N SER A 37 -12.03 10.37 -15.47
CA SER A 37 -13.33 9.80 -15.15
C SER A 37 -14.43 10.86 -15.25
N ALA A 38 -15.69 10.43 -15.42
CA ALA A 38 -16.84 11.34 -15.40
C ALA A 38 -16.91 12.17 -14.11
N LEU A 39 -16.60 11.54 -12.97
CA LEU A 39 -16.49 12.24 -11.68
C LEU A 39 -15.37 13.28 -11.70
N GLY A 40 -14.17 12.89 -12.15
CA GLY A 40 -13.03 13.81 -12.23
C GLY A 40 -13.30 15.01 -13.13
N LEU A 41 -13.95 14.81 -14.28
CA LEU A 41 -14.38 15.89 -15.16
C LEU A 41 -15.39 16.81 -14.46
N SER A 42 -16.39 16.24 -13.77
CA SER A 42 -17.38 17.04 -13.04
C SER A 42 -16.77 17.91 -11.94
N GLU A 43 -15.80 17.40 -11.18
CA GLU A 43 -15.09 18.13 -10.14
C GLU A 43 -14.17 19.21 -10.72
N ALA A 44 -13.46 18.91 -11.81
CA ALA A 44 -12.63 19.90 -12.51
C ALA A 44 -13.50 21.07 -13.02
N LEU A 45 -14.64 20.78 -13.66
CA LEU A 45 -15.58 21.80 -14.12
C LEU A 45 -16.18 22.62 -12.99
N ALA A 46 -16.56 21.99 -11.88
CA ALA A 46 -17.12 22.68 -10.71
C ALA A 46 -16.13 23.68 -10.08
N LEU A 47 -14.83 23.42 -10.21
CA LEU A 47 -13.75 24.29 -9.76
C LEU A 47 -13.26 25.27 -10.84
N GLY A 48 -13.94 25.31 -12.00
CA GLY A 48 -13.59 26.19 -13.12
C GLY A 48 -12.26 25.85 -13.80
N VAL A 49 -11.82 24.60 -13.69
CA VAL A 49 -10.49 24.18 -14.12
C VAL A 49 -10.46 23.61 -15.51
N GLN A 50 -9.50 24.09 -16.30
CA GLN A 50 -9.27 23.61 -17.63
C GLN A 50 -8.66 22.21 -17.57
N SER A 51 -9.38 21.24 -18.14
CA SER A 51 -8.96 19.85 -18.22
C SER A 51 -8.74 19.42 -19.67
N VAL A 52 -7.65 18.70 -19.94
CA VAL A 52 -7.35 18.12 -21.25
C VAL A 52 -7.38 16.60 -21.16
N GLY A 53 -8.36 16.01 -21.85
CA GLY A 53 -8.51 14.55 -21.95
C GLY A 53 -7.88 13.93 -23.20
N ASP A 54 -7.68 14.73 -24.26
CA ASP A 54 -7.02 14.29 -25.48
C ASP A 54 -5.60 14.83 -25.54
N LEU A 55 -4.60 13.95 -25.51
CA LEU A 55 -3.19 14.33 -25.56
C LEU A 55 -2.83 15.12 -26.84
N ALA A 56 -3.58 14.96 -27.93
CA ALA A 56 -3.35 15.72 -29.17
C ALA A 56 -3.64 17.22 -29.00
N THR A 57 -4.52 17.60 -28.07
CA THR A 57 -4.95 18.99 -27.86
C THR A 57 -4.20 19.68 -26.71
N VAL A 58 -3.30 18.97 -26.01
CA VAL A 58 -2.52 19.54 -24.90
C VAL A 58 -1.76 20.79 -25.31
N SER A 59 -1.14 20.81 -26.49
CA SER A 59 -0.39 21.98 -26.98
C SER A 59 -1.25 23.18 -27.34
N GLU A 60 -2.56 23.00 -27.55
CA GLU A 60 -3.51 24.09 -27.81
C GLU A 60 -3.91 24.79 -26.51
N VAL A 61 -3.81 24.07 -25.39
CA VAL A 61 -4.20 24.54 -24.05
C VAL A 61 -3.00 25.02 -23.24
N VAL A 62 -1.91 24.24 -23.26
CA VAL A 62 -0.67 24.53 -22.53
C VAL A 62 0.48 24.60 -23.51
N GLY A 63 1.02 25.79 -23.71
CA GLY A 63 2.28 25.98 -24.42
C GLY A 63 3.45 25.33 -23.67
N ARG A 64 4.49 24.89 -24.39
CA ARG A 64 5.58 24.11 -23.81
C ARG A 64 6.21 24.74 -22.56
N ASP A 65 6.51 26.03 -22.63
CA ASP A 65 7.14 26.82 -21.56
C ASP A 65 6.13 27.54 -20.64
N TRP A 66 4.84 27.22 -20.76
CA TRP A 66 3.80 27.76 -19.90
C TRP A 66 3.92 27.28 -18.44
N PRO A 67 4.06 25.97 -18.14
CA PRO A 67 4.12 25.51 -16.76
C PRO A 67 5.42 25.94 -16.09
N THR A 68 5.28 26.53 -14.91
CA THR A 68 6.42 26.76 -14.00
C THR A 68 6.74 25.51 -13.17
N LEU A 69 5.74 24.63 -13.01
CA LEU A 69 5.82 23.35 -12.33
C LEU A 69 4.87 22.34 -12.97
N THR A 70 5.34 21.11 -13.14
CA THR A 70 4.49 19.95 -13.45
C THR A 70 4.49 19.02 -12.25
N ILE A 71 3.29 18.73 -11.73
CA ILE A 71 3.09 17.77 -10.64
C ILE A 71 2.48 16.50 -11.23
N ILE A 72 3.12 15.37 -10.93
CA ILE A 72 2.77 14.07 -11.50
C ILE A 72 2.10 13.18 -10.47
N SER A 73 0.96 12.59 -10.86
CA SER A 73 0.34 11.49 -10.11
C SER A 73 1.20 10.22 -10.19
N PRO A 74 1.37 9.44 -9.10
CA PRO A 74 2.29 8.28 -9.07
C PRO A 74 2.06 7.23 -10.16
N GLY A 75 0.82 7.07 -10.65
CA GLY A 75 0.48 6.10 -11.69
C GLY A 75 0.92 6.46 -13.11
N VAL A 76 1.43 7.68 -13.33
CA VAL A 76 1.91 8.12 -14.65
C VAL A 76 3.32 7.57 -14.88
N VAL A 77 3.49 6.78 -15.94
CA VAL A 77 4.79 6.20 -16.32
C VAL A 77 5.75 7.28 -16.83
N PRO A 78 7.09 7.13 -16.64
CA PRO A 78 8.06 8.12 -17.12
C PRO A 78 8.08 8.29 -18.65
N THR A 79 7.59 7.30 -19.39
CA THR A 79 7.46 7.31 -20.85
C THR A 79 6.15 7.92 -21.35
N HIS A 80 5.32 8.49 -20.46
CA HIS A 80 4.01 9.02 -20.82
C HIS A 80 4.14 10.18 -21.81
N GLN A 81 3.40 10.11 -22.93
CA GLN A 81 3.56 11.08 -24.03
C GLN A 81 3.28 12.52 -23.62
N ALA A 82 2.38 12.74 -22.65
CA ALA A 82 2.09 14.09 -22.11
C ALA A 82 3.34 14.84 -21.62
N LEU A 83 4.35 14.12 -21.10
CA LEU A 83 5.55 14.74 -20.54
C LEU A 83 6.37 15.50 -21.59
N ARG A 84 6.25 15.17 -22.88
CA ARG A 84 6.96 15.89 -23.97
C ARG A 84 6.46 17.32 -24.17
N TYR A 85 5.26 17.62 -23.69
CA TYR A 85 4.60 18.91 -23.88
C TYR A 85 4.97 19.94 -22.82
N PHE A 86 5.68 19.55 -21.74
CA PHE A 86 5.99 20.46 -20.65
C PHE A 86 7.51 20.63 -20.53
N SER A 87 8.00 21.86 -20.60
CA SER A 87 9.34 22.23 -20.12
C SER A 87 9.19 22.87 -18.75
N GLY A 88 10.02 22.49 -17.79
CA GLY A 88 9.93 22.99 -16.42
C GLY A 88 10.38 21.97 -15.39
N LYS A 89 10.29 22.36 -14.11
CA LYS A 89 10.54 21.42 -13.02
C LYS A 89 9.37 20.44 -12.94
N THR A 90 9.70 19.16 -12.87
CA THR A 90 8.74 18.08 -12.77
C THR A 90 8.98 17.33 -11.47
N ILE A 91 7.95 17.22 -10.64
CA ILE A 91 7.99 16.49 -9.36
C ILE A 91 6.72 15.67 -9.19
N GLY A 92 6.75 14.66 -8.31
CA GLY A 92 5.56 13.92 -7.92
C GLY A 92 4.71 14.68 -6.90
N GLU A 93 3.43 14.33 -6.80
CA GLU A 93 2.55 14.83 -5.71
C GLU A 93 3.16 14.57 -4.33
N PHE A 94 3.80 13.42 -4.13
CA PHE A 94 4.43 13.07 -2.86
C PHE A 94 5.50 14.08 -2.43
N GLU A 95 6.39 14.46 -3.34
CA GLU A 95 7.40 15.48 -3.06
C GLU A 95 6.76 16.87 -2.92
N PHE A 96 5.75 17.19 -3.73
CA PHE A 96 5.05 18.46 -3.62
C PHE A 96 4.37 18.61 -2.26
N GLY A 97 3.67 17.58 -1.79
CA GLY A 97 3.04 17.53 -0.47
C GLY A 97 4.03 17.70 0.67
N TRP A 98 5.17 17.01 0.60
CA TRP A 98 6.25 17.18 1.57
C TRP A 98 6.75 18.64 1.65
N ARG A 99 6.99 19.29 0.51
CA ARG A 99 7.48 20.67 0.47
C ARG A 99 6.49 21.71 0.99
N MET A 100 5.21 21.35 1.04
CA MET A 100 4.13 22.25 1.48
C MET A 100 3.71 21.96 2.92
N SER A 101 4.26 20.93 3.56
CA SER A 101 3.95 20.54 4.93
C SER A 101 5.09 20.89 5.88
N ASP A 102 4.75 21.29 7.11
CA ASP A 102 5.70 21.50 8.20
C ASP A 102 5.88 20.26 9.10
N SER A 103 5.24 19.14 8.74
CA SER A 103 5.33 17.90 9.51
C SER A 103 6.73 17.28 9.48
N LYS A 104 7.10 16.60 10.57
CA LYS A 104 8.24 15.68 10.56
C LYS A 104 7.89 14.44 9.76
N VAL A 105 8.87 13.80 9.13
CA VAL A 105 8.62 12.69 8.22
C VAL A 105 9.42 11.44 8.58
N ALA A 106 8.68 10.36 8.83
CA ALA A 106 9.21 9.00 8.87
C ALA A 106 8.79 8.26 7.60
N ALA A 107 9.67 8.23 6.58
CA ALA A 107 9.37 7.64 5.28
C ALA A 107 9.83 6.19 5.21
N ILE A 108 8.96 5.30 4.72
CA ILE A 108 9.18 3.84 4.69
C ILE A 108 9.01 3.32 3.26
N THR A 109 10.04 2.65 2.74
CA THR A 109 9.99 1.98 1.43
C THR A 109 10.51 0.55 1.50
N GLY A 110 10.25 -0.20 0.45
CA GLY A 110 10.61 -1.61 0.31
C GLY A 110 9.75 -2.29 -0.75
N THR A 111 10.10 -3.51 -1.16
CA THR A 111 9.20 -4.30 -2.01
C THR A 111 7.99 -4.75 -1.18
N ASN A 112 8.24 -5.36 -0.03
CA ASN A 112 7.22 -5.89 0.88
C ASN A 112 7.28 -5.27 2.28
N GLY A 113 6.20 -5.41 3.05
CA GLY A 113 6.13 -4.98 4.47
C GLY A 113 5.82 -3.50 4.71
N LYS A 114 5.91 -2.64 3.68
CA LYS A 114 5.71 -1.19 3.78
C LYS A 114 4.47 -0.78 4.60
N THR A 115 3.28 -1.23 4.18
CA THR A 115 2.03 -0.84 4.85
C THR A 115 1.98 -1.30 6.30
N THR A 116 2.49 -2.51 6.59
CA THR A 116 2.53 -3.04 7.95
C THR A 116 3.44 -2.18 8.83
N VAL A 117 4.64 -1.85 8.35
CA VAL A 117 5.59 -1.01 9.08
C VAL A 117 5.05 0.42 9.24
N THR A 118 4.50 1.02 8.19
CA THR A 118 3.87 2.35 8.26
C THR A 118 2.75 2.39 9.29
N PHE A 119 1.88 1.38 9.33
CA PHE A 119 0.83 1.29 10.34
C PHE A 119 1.41 1.15 11.75
N LEU A 120 2.31 0.18 11.95
CA LEU A 120 2.93 -0.07 13.25
C LEU A 120 3.64 1.15 13.81
N VAL A 121 4.38 1.89 12.99
CA VAL A 121 5.08 3.11 13.41
C VAL A 121 4.08 4.18 13.85
N ALA A 122 2.99 4.38 13.11
CA ALA A 122 1.95 5.33 13.51
C ALA A 122 1.31 4.93 14.84
N GLU A 123 0.92 3.67 15.01
CA GLU A 123 0.33 3.16 16.27
C GLU A 123 1.30 3.30 17.45
N MET A 124 2.60 3.00 17.26
CA MET A 124 3.62 3.14 18.30
C MET A 124 3.82 4.60 18.73
N LEU A 125 3.79 5.53 17.78
CA LEU A 125 3.88 6.96 18.06
C LEU A 125 2.63 7.47 18.78
N GLU A 126 1.43 7.11 18.29
CA GLU A 126 0.17 7.49 18.93
C GLU A 126 0.05 6.93 20.34
N ALA A 127 0.42 5.65 20.56
CA ALA A 127 0.46 5.03 21.89
C ALA A 127 1.50 5.70 22.82
N SER A 128 2.50 6.38 22.25
CA SER A 128 3.46 7.21 22.99
C SER A 128 2.98 8.65 23.22
N GLY A 129 1.75 9.00 22.82
CA GLY A 129 1.22 10.36 22.90
C GLY A 129 1.83 11.32 21.87
N ILE A 130 2.50 10.80 20.85
CA ILE A 130 3.10 11.57 19.76
C ILE A 130 2.13 11.55 18.58
N PRO A 131 1.57 12.71 18.16
CA PRO A 131 0.68 12.75 17.01
C PRO A 131 1.37 12.22 15.75
N ALA A 132 0.77 11.22 15.11
CA ALA A 132 1.28 10.62 13.88
C ALA A 132 0.12 10.31 12.94
N VAL A 133 0.36 10.38 11.63
CA VAL A 133 -0.64 9.97 10.63
C VAL A 133 0.04 9.25 9.45
N PRO A 134 -0.51 8.11 9.00
CA PRO A 134 -0.06 7.48 7.77
C PRO A 134 -0.31 8.34 6.53
N THR A 135 0.70 8.51 5.68
CA THR A 135 0.60 9.27 4.42
C THR A 135 1.28 8.57 3.23
N GLY A 136 1.08 9.12 2.04
CA GLY A 136 1.73 8.66 0.82
C GLY A 136 0.93 7.57 0.12
N ASN A 137 1.57 6.42 -0.12
CA ASN A 137 0.92 5.27 -0.79
C ASN A 137 -0.11 4.55 0.10
N TYR A 138 -0.08 4.81 1.42
CA TYR A 138 -1.05 4.32 2.39
C TYR A 138 -1.47 5.46 3.32
N GLY A 139 -2.76 5.50 3.69
CA GLY A 139 -3.33 6.60 4.44
C GLY A 139 -3.73 7.76 3.53
N LEU A 140 -3.38 8.98 3.92
CA LEU A 140 -3.73 10.20 3.17
C LEU A 140 -2.72 10.45 2.03
N PRO A 141 -3.15 11.01 0.87
CA PRO A 141 -2.22 11.68 -0.03
C PRO A 141 -1.37 12.69 0.76
N PHE A 142 -0.07 12.79 0.48
CA PHE A 142 0.83 13.61 1.30
C PHE A 142 0.37 15.07 1.31
N ILE A 143 -0.13 15.56 0.17
CA ILE A 143 -0.61 16.94 0.04
C ILE A 143 -1.77 17.32 0.98
N GLU A 144 -2.49 16.35 1.55
CA GLU A 144 -3.51 16.63 2.59
C GLU A 144 -2.87 17.16 3.90
N LEU A 145 -1.55 17.04 4.08
CA LEU A 145 -0.80 17.61 5.22
C LEU A 145 -0.22 19.01 4.94
N ALA A 146 -0.45 19.56 3.75
CA ALA A 146 0.03 20.89 3.39
C ALA A 146 -0.69 22.07 4.07
N PRO A 147 -1.96 21.97 4.51
CA PRO A 147 -2.56 23.03 5.32
C PRO A 147 -1.78 23.29 6.62
N ASP A 148 -1.82 24.54 7.11
CA ASP A 148 -1.14 24.97 8.33
C ASP A 148 -1.50 24.10 9.56
N GLY A 149 -0.56 23.99 10.50
CA GLY A 149 -0.80 23.36 11.82
C GLY A 149 -0.29 21.92 11.96
N THR A 150 0.54 21.44 11.03
CA THR A 150 1.10 20.08 11.05
C THR A 150 2.50 19.98 11.70
N SER A 151 3.03 21.04 12.29
CA SER A 151 4.39 21.08 12.85
C SER A 151 4.65 20.15 14.05
N ASN A 152 3.60 19.78 14.78
CA ASN A 152 3.68 18.81 15.89
C ASN A 152 3.33 17.37 15.46
N LEU A 153 3.15 17.14 14.16
CA LEU A 153 2.68 15.87 13.60
C LEU A 153 3.84 15.13 12.92
N TRP A 154 3.89 13.81 13.13
CA TRP A 154 4.68 12.90 12.30
C TRP A 154 3.85 12.42 11.11
N SER A 155 4.32 12.72 9.91
CA SER A 155 3.91 12.07 8.68
C SER A 155 4.65 10.73 8.57
N VAL A 156 3.95 9.63 8.81
CA VAL A 156 4.50 8.28 8.61
C VAL A 156 4.23 7.87 7.17
N ALA A 157 5.17 8.19 6.29
CA ALA A 157 4.96 8.19 4.85
C ALA A 157 5.32 6.84 4.22
N GLU A 158 4.33 6.09 3.72
CA GLU A 158 4.57 4.95 2.84
C GLU A 158 5.05 5.44 1.48
N ALA A 159 6.34 5.25 1.16
CA ALA A 159 6.95 5.72 -0.08
C ALA A 159 7.07 4.58 -1.10
N SER A 160 6.29 4.65 -2.17
CA SER A 160 6.43 3.73 -3.31
C SER A 160 7.65 4.08 -4.18
N SER A 161 8.12 3.11 -4.97
CA SER A 161 9.18 3.35 -5.97
C SER A 161 8.77 4.37 -7.04
N PHE A 162 7.48 4.49 -7.35
CA PHE A 162 6.96 5.47 -8.32
C PHE A 162 7.02 6.89 -7.76
N GLN A 163 6.62 7.07 -6.49
CA GLN A 163 6.71 8.36 -5.80
C GLN A 163 8.15 8.81 -5.65
N LEU A 164 9.04 7.90 -5.24
CA LEU A 164 10.47 8.20 -5.09
C LEU A 164 11.15 8.46 -6.45
N HIS A 165 10.70 7.80 -7.53
CA HIS A 165 11.20 8.10 -8.88
C HIS A 165 11.03 9.57 -9.23
N TYR A 166 9.84 10.14 -8.98
CA TYR A 166 9.54 11.55 -9.21
C TYR A 166 9.94 12.48 -8.04
N SER A 167 10.75 11.98 -7.11
CA SER A 167 11.33 12.78 -6.04
C SER A 167 12.76 13.24 -6.40
N SER A 168 13.02 14.51 -6.15
CA SER A 168 14.29 15.20 -6.40
C SER A 168 14.94 15.69 -5.10
N ASP A 169 14.23 16.49 -4.32
CA ASP A 169 14.74 17.14 -3.10
C ASP A 169 14.13 16.53 -1.82
N PHE A 170 13.31 15.48 -1.94
CA PHE A 170 12.65 14.83 -0.79
C PHE A 170 13.68 14.41 0.26
N ARG A 171 13.49 14.87 1.50
CA ARG A 171 14.37 14.64 2.64
C ARG A 171 13.52 14.32 3.88
N PRO A 172 13.35 13.05 4.24
CA PRO A 172 12.69 12.67 5.49
C PRO A 172 13.65 12.73 6.68
N ASP A 173 13.15 13.08 7.85
CA ASP A 173 13.89 13.02 9.13
C ASP A 173 14.36 11.59 9.44
N ILE A 174 13.51 10.60 9.12
CA ILE A 174 13.81 9.18 9.25
C ILE A 174 13.40 8.48 7.95
N ALA A 175 14.34 7.81 7.30
CA ALA A 175 14.09 6.99 6.12
C ALA A 175 14.30 5.51 6.45
N ALA A 176 13.38 4.65 6.04
CA ALA A 176 13.50 3.21 6.21
C ALA A 176 13.45 2.48 4.86
N LEU A 177 14.42 1.60 4.62
CA LEU A 177 14.37 0.61 3.53
C LEU A 177 14.16 -0.77 4.16
N LEU A 178 13.09 -1.47 3.79
CA LEU A 178 12.75 -2.76 4.39
C LEU A 178 13.42 -3.95 3.68
N ASN A 179 13.32 -3.96 2.36
CA ASN A 179 13.84 -5.01 1.47
C ASN A 179 13.72 -4.55 0.01
N VAL A 180 14.47 -5.17 -0.89
CA VAL A 180 14.39 -4.94 -2.33
C VAL A 180 14.50 -6.27 -3.07
N THR A 181 13.39 -6.70 -3.67
CA THR A 181 13.30 -7.84 -4.60
C THR A 181 12.63 -7.40 -5.91
N PRO A 182 12.88 -8.09 -7.05
CA PRO A 182 12.31 -7.72 -8.34
C PRO A 182 10.79 -7.57 -8.31
N ASP A 183 10.31 -6.43 -8.80
CA ASP A 183 8.90 -6.05 -8.86
C ASP A 183 8.73 -4.83 -9.80
N HIS A 184 7.54 -4.62 -10.36
CA HIS A 184 7.20 -3.47 -11.22
C HIS A 184 8.18 -3.15 -12.37
N LEU A 185 8.78 -4.17 -12.98
CA LEU A 185 9.77 -4.00 -14.07
C LEU A 185 9.13 -3.45 -15.35
N ASP A 186 7.83 -3.65 -15.54
CA ASP A 186 7.02 -3.04 -16.59
C ASP A 186 7.04 -1.50 -16.54
N TRP A 187 7.13 -0.93 -15.33
CA TRP A 187 7.17 0.51 -15.10
C TRP A 187 8.59 1.05 -15.07
N HIS A 188 9.52 0.34 -14.42
CA HIS A 188 10.91 0.78 -14.22
C HIS A 188 11.86 0.37 -15.35
N GLY A 189 11.44 -0.53 -16.24
CA GLY A 189 12.26 -1.11 -17.31
C GLY A 189 13.19 -2.24 -16.82
N ASP A 190 13.93 -2.00 -15.75
CA ASP A 190 14.87 -2.97 -15.19
C ASP A 190 14.95 -2.92 -13.65
N PHE A 191 15.47 -3.99 -13.05
CA PHE A 191 15.59 -4.12 -11.60
C PHE A 191 16.53 -3.08 -10.96
N GLY A 192 17.60 -2.69 -11.67
CA GLY A 192 18.52 -1.65 -11.21
C GLY A 192 17.83 -0.30 -11.11
N SER A 193 16.98 0.05 -12.08
CA SER A 193 16.15 1.26 -12.10
C SER A 193 15.11 1.27 -10.97
N TYR A 194 14.49 0.13 -10.70
CA TYR A 194 13.59 -0.06 -9.55
C TYR A 194 14.32 0.17 -8.22
N ARG A 195 15.47 -0.49 -8.03
CA ARG A 195 16.30 -0.37 -6.83
C ARG A 195 16.79 1.05 -6.62
N ARG A 196 17.35 1.70 -7.66
CA ARG A 196 17.77 3.12 -7.60
C ARG A 196 16.63 4.04 -7.20
N SER A 197 15.42 3.82 -7.72
CA SER A 197 14.27 4.62 -7.35
C SER A 197 13.93 4.51 -5.86
N LYS A 198 14.04 3.33 -5.24
CA LYS A 198 13.85 3.19 -3.78
C LYS A 198 14.96 3.87 -2.97
N LEU A 199 16.21 3.74 -3.41
CA LEU A 199 17.37 4.33 -2.71
C LEU A 199 17.36 5.86 -2.68
N LYS A 200 16.60 6.52 -3.57
CA LYS A 200 16.37 7.97 -3.51
C LYS A 200 15.80 8.45 -2.17
N ILE A 201 15.17 7.57 -1.38
CA ILE A 201 14.66 7.93 -0.04
C ILE A 201 15.75 8.49 0.89
N PHE A 202 17.02 8.11 0.68
CA PHE A 202 18.16 8.56 1.47
C PHE A 202 18.94 9.73 0.82
N ALA A 203 18.65 10.08 -0.43
CA ALA A 203 19.56 10.87 -1.28
C ALA A 203 19.84 12.28 -0.74
N ASN A 204 18.89 12.89 -0.03
CA ASN A 204 19.00 14.24 0.50
C ASN A 204 19.16 14.28 2.02
N GLN A 205 19.33 13.13 2.68
CA GLN A 205 19.53 13.08 4.12
C GLN A 205 20.92 13.62 4.52
N SER A 206 20.97 14.23 5.70
CA SER A 206 22.11 14.85 6.35
C SER A 206 22.47 14.13 7.65
N ALA A 207 23.51 14.59 8.33
CA ALA A 207 23.96 14.05 9.62
C ALA A 207 22.98 14.20 10.80
N ASP A 208 21.92 15.00 10.63
CA ASP A 208 20.85 15.15 11.62
C ASP A 208 19.67 14.18 11.40
N ASP A 209 19.66 13.49 10.26
CA ASP A 209 18.60 12.56 9.88
C ASP A 209 19.03 11.11 10.14
N TYR A 210 18.08 10.17 10.09
CA TYR A 210 18.32 8.75 10.33
C TYR A 210 17.97 7.87 9.13
N ALA A 211 18.81 6.86 8.89
CA ALA A 211 18.59 5.84 7.89
C ALA A 211 18.46 4.47 8.56
N VAL A 212 17.23 3.94 8.59
CA VAL A 212 16.89 2.62 9.09
C VAL A 212 16.99 1.61 7.96
N VAL A 213 17.90 0.64 8.07
CA VAL A 213 18.18 -0.33 6.99
C VAL A 213 18.37 -1.74 7.55
N PRO A 214 18.19 -2.79 6.74
CA PRO A 214 18.51 -4.14 7.16
C PRO A 214 20.02 -4.24 7.43
N ASP A 215 20.40 -5.07 8.39
CA ASP A 215 21.82 -5.36 8.65
C ASP A 215 22.44 -6.22 7.54
N SER A 216 21.62 -7.05 6.88
CA SER A 216 22.03 -7.89 5.76
C SER A 216 21.78 -7.23 4.40
N GLU A 217 22.82 -7.23 3.55
CA GLU A 217 22.73 -6.74 2.17
C GLU A 217 21.90 -7.65 1.24
N ASP A 218 21.68 -8.91 1.63
CA ASP A 218 20.85 -9.86 0.86
C ASP A 218 19.40 -9.35 0.78
N GLU A 219 18.91 -8.75 1.87
CA GLU A 219 17.56 -8.18 1.93
C GLU A 219 17.40 -6.98 0.98
N THR A 220 18.50 -6.29 0.65
CA THR A 220 18.49 -5.05 -0.15
C THR A 220 19.03 -5.24 -1.56
N SER A 221 19.34 -6.50 -1.94
CA SER A 221 19.99 -6.84 -3.20
C SER A 221 21.26 -6.01 -3.42
N GLY A 222 22.13 -5.98 -2.41
CA GLY A 222 23.41 -5.28 -2.42
C GLY A 222 23.48 -4.05 -1.51
N PRO A 223 24.61 -3.33 -1.50
CA PRO A 223 24.93 -2.30 -0.49
C PRO A 223 24.01 -1.08 -0.58
N VAL A 224 23.62 -0.55 0.59
CA VAL A 224 22.76 0.63 0.72
C VAL A 224 23.60 1.83 1.13
N GLU A 225 23.73 2.79 0.23
CA GLU A 225 24.35 4.08 0.54
C GLU A 225 23.32 4.99 1.23
N THR A 226 23.58 5.34 2.50
CA THR A 226 22.71 6.20 3.30
C THR A 226 23.22 7.64 3.43
N GLY A 227 24.25 7.99 2.64
CA GLY A 227 24.85 9.33 2.67
C GLY A 227 25.41 9.68 4.06
N GLN A 228 24.98 10.83 4.59
CA GLN A 228 25.43 11.33 5.89
C GLN A 228 24.51 10.94 7.06
N ALA A 229 23.36 10.32 6.78
CA ALA A 229 22.40 9.96 7.83
C ALA A 229 22.99 8.99 8.85
N ARG A 230 22.55 9.15 10.10
CA ARG A 230 22.88 8.23 11.18
C ARG A 230 22.20 6.90 10.91
N ARG A 231 23.00 5.86 10.75
CA ARG A 231 22.50 4.54 10.40
C ARG A 231 21.97 3.82 11.64
N VAL A 232 20.77 3.26 11.52
CA VAL A 232 20.15 2.33 12.48
C VAL A 232 19.83 1.05 11.72
N THR A 233 20.18 -0.09 12.32
CA THR A 233 20.10 -1.38 11.64
C THR A 233 19.07 -2.30 12.29
N PHE A 234 18.47 -3.19 11.49
CA PHE A 234 17.60 -4.24 12.00
C PHE A 234 17.82 -5.56 11.25
N GLY A 235 17.56 -6.68 11.91
CA GLY A 235 17.74 -8.01 11.32
C GLY A 235 17.26 -9.11 12.25
N LEU A 236 17.15 -10.35 11.77
CA LEU A 236 16.76 -11.45 12.66
C LEU A 236 17.88 -11.78 13.64
N ASP A 237 19.09 -11.97 13.11
CA ASP A 237 20.23 -12.48 13.87
C ASP A 237 21.16 -11.37 14.41
N SER A 238 21.08 -10.18 13.83
CA SER A 238 22.03 -9.07 14.04
C SER A 238 21.41 -7.71 13.67
N GLY A 239 22.13 -6.63 13.97
CA GLY A 239 21.68 -5.24 13.87
C GLY A 239 21.33 -4.62 15.23
N ASP A 240 21.09 -3.32 15.27
CA ASP A 240 20.69 -2.61 16.50
C ASP A 240 19.37 -3.14 17.06
N PHE A 241 18.44 -3.50 16.16
CA PHE A 241 17.17 -4.14 16.47
C PHE A 241 17.16 -5.57 15.93
N HIS A 242 17.22 -6.56 16.82
CA HIS A 242 17.34 -7.97 16.42
C HIS A 242 16.68 -8.95 17.39
N VAL A 243 16.63 -10.25 17.02
CA VAL A 243 16.20 -11.30 17.94
C VAL A 243 17.41 -11.79 18.75
N HIS A 244 17.34 -11.66 20.06
CA HIS A 244 18.35 -12.18 20.98
C HIS A 244 17.68 -13.02 22.06
N GLN A 245 18.12 -14.29 22.19
CA GLN A 245 17.62 -15.23 23.20
C GLN A 245 16.08 -15.38 23.25
N GLY A 246 15.42 -15.33 22.08
CA GLY A 246 13.96 -15.46 21.99
C GLY A 246 13.18 -14.16 22.24
N SER A 247 13.87 -13.03 22.35
CA SER A 247 13.27 -11.70 22.51
C SER A 247 13.62 -10.77 21.35
N LEU A 248 12.66 -9.96 20.93
CA LEU A 248 12.96 -8.76 20.15
C LEU A 248 13.72 -7.79 21.04
N SER A 249 14.91 -7.38 20.61
CA SER A 249 15.86 -6.58 21.38
C SER A 249 16.20 -5.30 20.64
N ALA A 250 16.49 -4.26 21.39
CA ALA A 250 16.87 -2.92 20.93
C ALA A 250 18.07 -2.42 21.75
N PRO A 251 18.69 -1.28 21.39
CA PRO A 251 19.80 -0.71 22.17
C PRO A 251 19.47 -0.40 23.63
N PHE A 252 18.19 -0.20 23.96
CA PHE A 252 17.72 0.03 25.34
C PHE A 252 17.33 -1.26 26.10
N GLY A 253 17.40 -2.44 25.46
CA GLY A 253 17.07 -3.72 26.07
C GLY A 253 15.96 -4.49 25.35
N GLU A 254 15.25 -5.35 26.08
CA GLU A 254 14.16 -6.16 25.55
C GLU A 254 12.95 -5.30 25.18
N ILE A 255 12.41 -5.50 23.98
CA ILE A 255 11.10 -4.98 23.56
C ILE A 255 10.01 -5.97 23.98
N ALA A 256 10.10 -7.21 23.50
CA ALA A 256 9.10 -8.25 23.77
C ALA A 256 9.64 -9.65 23.49
N GLN A 257 9.18 -10.62 24.28
CA GLN A 257 9.39 -12.04 24.02
C GLN A 257 8.67 -12.48 22.74
N VAL A 258 9.39 -13.15 21.82
CA VAL A 258 8.82 -13.69 20.56
C VAL A 258 7.64 -14.62 20.85
N ALA A 259 7.69 -15.35 21.96
CA ALA A 259 6.62 -16.24 22.40
C ALA A 259 5.28 -15.51 22.63
N ARG A 260 5.30 -14.21 22.95
CA ARG A 260 4.10 -13.39 23.22
C ARG A 260 3.51 -12.72 21.98
N LEU A 261 4.22 -12.74 20.85
CA LEU A 261 3.73 -12.16 19.61
C LEU A 261 2.57 -13.00 19.06
N ARG A 262 1.56 -12.35 18.48
CA ARG A 262 0.46 -13.06 17.78
C ARG A 262 0.93 -13.61 16.43
N ARG A 263 1.86 -12.93 15.77
CA ARG A 263 2.46 -13.33 14.48
C ARG A 263 3.97 -13.50 14.64
N LYS A 264 4.50 -14.65 14.23
CA LYS A 264 5.88 -15.10 14.56
C LYS A 264 6.70 -15.55 13.35
N SER A 265 6.22 -15.34 12.13
CA SER A 265 7.04 -15.64 10.95
C SER A 265 8.25 -14.71 10.89
N SER A 266 9.30 -15.15 10.20
CA SER A 266 10.52 -14.36 10.00
C SER A 266 10.24 -12.99 9.39
N TYR A 267 9.33 -12.91 8.41
CA TYR A 267 8.97 -11.66 7.75
C TYR A 267 8.20 -10.70 8.68
N GLU A 268 7.33 -11.21 9.55
CA GLU A 268 6.60 -10.40 10.53
C GLU A 268 7.54 -9.84 11.58
N ILE A 269 8.45 -10.68 12.10
CA ILE A 269 9.45 -10.27 13.08
C ILE A 269 10.32 -9.15 12.50
N ARG A 270 10.77 -9.25 11.25
CA ARG A 270 11.53 -8.17 10.59
C ARG A 270 10.73 -6.88 10.48
N ASN A 271 9.45 -6.95 10.12
CA ASN A 271 8.59 -5.76 10.08
C ASN A 271 8.44 -5.14 11.49
N LEU A 272 8.27 -5.95 12.53
CA LEU A 272 8.19 -5.47 13.92
C LEU A 272 9.49 -4.79 14.37
N LEU A 273 10.65 -5.37 14.04
CA LEU A 273 11.96 -4.79 14.35
C LEU A 273 12.21 -3.49 13.58
N ALA A 274 11.89 -3.45 12.29
CA ALA A 274 12.00 -2.23 11.48
C ALA A 274 11.07 -1.12 11.99
N ALA A 275 9.81 -1.45 12.30
CA ALA A 275 8.86 -0.50 12.86
C ALA A 275 9.32 0.03 14.22
N SER A 276 9.83 -0.86 15.09
CA SER A 276 10.39 -0.48 16.38
C SER A 276 11.59 0.46 16.21
N ALA A 277 12.48 0.17 15.27
CA ALA A 277 13.63 1.01 14.97
C ALA A 277 13.22 2.42 14.52
N VAL A 278 12.25 2.53 13.60
CA VAL A 278 11.73 3.82 13.14
C VAL A 278 11.02 4.57 14.27
N ALA A 279 10.11 3.91 15.00
CA ALA A 279 9.30 4.54 16.04
C ALA A 279 10.16 5.04 17.21
N VAL A 280 11.10 4.23 17.70
CA VAL A 280 12.03 4.62 18.77
C VAL A 280 12.90 5.79 18.33
N THR A 281 13.39 5.77 17.09
CA THR A 281 14.18 6.88 16.53
C THR A 281 13.34 8.17 16.42
N ALA A 282 12.04 8.05 16.18
CA ALA A 282 11.08 9.16 16.18
C ALA A 282 10.66 9.64 17.60
N GLY A 283 11.12 8.95 18.65
CA GLY A 283 10.88 9.30 20.05
C GLY A 283 9.79 8.49 20.75
N ALA A 284 9.34 7.36 20.19
CA ALA A 284 8.36 6.49 20.84
C ALA A 284 8.90 5.89 22.15
N GLU A 285 8.02 5.77 23.14
CA GLU A 285 8.33 5.19 24.45
C GLU A 285 8.44 3.66 24.34
N SER A 286 9.46 3.09 24.99
CA SER A 286 9.74 1.64 24.94
C SER A 286 8.54 0.77 25.36
N SER A 287 7.76 1.22 26.34
CA SER A 287 6.56 0.52 26.81
C SER A 287 5.45 0.51 25.75
N ALA A 288 5.23 1.62 25.05
CA ALA A 288 4.24 1.72 23.98
C ALA A 288 4.64 0.84 22.79
N VAL A 289 5.94 0.81 22.44
CA VAL A 289 6.47 -0.08 21.40
C VAL A 289 6.23 -1.55 21.76
N SER A 290 6.53 -1.96 23.00
CA SER A 290 6.23 -3.31 23.49
C SER A 290 4.74 -3.67 23.41
N GLU A 291 3.86 -2.75 23.82
CA GLU A 291 2.41 -2.96 23.79
C GLU A 291 1.90 -3.19 22.37
N VAL A 292 2.26 -2.32 21.43
CA VAL A 292 1.85 -2.44 20.02
C VAL A 292 2.42 -3.72 19.39
N VAL A 293 3.70 -4.03 19.62
CA VAL A 293 4.35 -5.24 19.12
C VAL A 293 3.63 -6.52 19.59
N THR A 294 3.22 -6.58 20.86
CA THR A 294 2.59 -7.78 21.44
C THR A 294 1.11 -7.92 21.08
N SER A 295 0.41 -6.80 20.85
CA SER A 295 -1.01 -6.77 20.50
C SER A 295 -1.28 -6.90 19.00
N PHE A 296 -0.32 -6.56 18.15
CA PHE A 296 -0.49 -6.57 16.69
C PHE A 296 -0.85 -7.95 16.14
N SER A 297 -2.02 -8.04 15.50
CA SER A 297 -2.55 -9.26 14.87
C SER A 297 -2.58 -9.22 13.34
N GLY A 298 -2.02 -8.18 12.71
CA GLY A 298 -2.12 -7.95 11.27
C GLY A 298 -2.96 -6.72 10.94
N LEU A 299 -2.98 -6.35 9.67
CA LEU A 299 -3.80 -5.26 9.15
C LEU A 299 -5.18 -5.78 8.74
N GLU A 300 -6.22 -4.99 8.99
CA GLU A 300 -7.55 -5.33 8.52
C GLU A 300 -7.57 -5.51 6.99
N HIS A 301 -8.29 -6.54 6.53
CA HIS A 301 -8.46 -6.86 5.11
C HIS A 301 -7.15 -7.24 4.36
N ARG A 302 -6.08 -7.62 5.07
CA ARG A 302 -4.81 -8.12 4.51
C ARG A 302 -4.44 -9.47 5.14
N VAL A 303 -4.92 -10.56 4.54
CA VAL A 303 -4.76 -11.95 5.05
C VAL A 303 -5.04 -12.01 6.56
N GLU A 304 -6.18 -11.45 6.95
CA GLU A 304 -6.60 -11.29 8.34
C GLU A 304 -7.43 -12.50 8.78
N LEU A 305 -6.86 -13.37 9.62
CA LEU A 305 -7.64 -14.38 10.32
C LEU A 305 -8.49 -13.71 11.41
N PHE A 306 -9.81 -13.71 11.24
CA PHE A 306 -10.72 -13.01 12.17
C PHE A 306 -11.72 -13.93 12.88
N ALA A 307 -11.92 -15.15 12.39
CA ALA A 307 -12.80 -16.13 13.03
C ALA A 307 -12.35 -17.57 12.72
N THR A 308 -12.62 -18.47 13.67
CA THR A 308 -12.49 -19.92 13.48
C THR A 308 -13.76 -20.59 13.97
N TYR A 309 -14.38 -21.45 13.14
CA TYR A 309 -15.60 -22.17 13.50
C TYR A 309 -15.53 -23.62 13.02
N HIS A 310 -15.71 -24.58 13.93
CA HIS A 310 -15.51 -26.02 13.67
C HIS A 310 -14.23 -26.36 12.91
N GLY A 311 -13.13 -25.67 13.24
CA GLY A 311 -11.82 -25.88 12.62
C GLY A 311 -11.62 -25.18 11.28
N VAL A 312 -12.64 -24.51 10.73
CA VAL A 312 -12.54 -23.67 9.53
C VAL A 312 -12.11 -22.26 9.93
N ASP A 313 -10.92 -21.87 9.48
CA ASP A 313 -10.40 -20.52 9.61
C ASP A 313 -10.97 -19.61 8.51
N PHE A 314 -11.45 -18.42 8.88
CA PHE A 314 -11.95 -17.41 7.95
C PHE A 314 -10.96 -16.25 7.86
N ILE A 315 -10.48 -16.02 6.64
CA ILE A 315 -9.39 -15.09 6.34
C ILE A 315 -9.91 -13.99 5.41
N ASP A 316 -9.86 -12.74 5.87
CA ASP A 316 -10.20 -11.56 5.07
C ASP A 316 -8.95 -10.97 4.41
N ASP A 317 -8.88 -11.08 3.09
CA ASP A 317 -7.90 -10.44 2.23
C ASP A 317 -8.58 -9.58 1.16
N SER A 318 -9.69 -8.89 1.52
CA SER A 318 -10.49 -8.09 0.58
C SER A 318 -9.67 -7.00 -0.12
N LYS A 319 -8.52 -6.58 0.42
CA LYS A 319 -7.60 -5.62 -0.23
C LYS A 319 -6.88 -6.20 -1.44
N ALA A 320 -6.84 -7.53 -1.63
CA ALA A 320 -6.27 -8.17 -2.82
C ALA A 320 -7.12 -7.91 -4.07
N THR A 321 -6.96 -6.74 -4.70
CA THR A 321 -7.70 -6.33 -5.90
C THR A 321 -6.95 -6.60 -7.21
N THR A 322 -5.89 -7.43 -7.18
CA THR A 322 -5.10 -7.81 -8.35
C THR A 322 -4.76 -9.30 -8.32
N PRO A 323 -4.59 -9.97 -9.49
CA PRO A 323 -4.20 -11.38 -9.55
C PRO A 323 -2.93 -11.71 -8.75
N ALA A 324 -1.91 -10.85 -8.84
CA ALA A 324 -0.66 -11.04 -8.10
C ALA A 324 -0.87 -11.07 -6.57
N SER A 325 -1.80 -10.26 -6.05
CA SER A 325 -2.11 -10.26 -4.61
C SER A 325 -2.74 -11.58 -4.17
N VAL A 326 -3.66 -12.11 -4.99
CA VAL A 326 -4.31 -13.41 -4.73
C VAL A 326 -3.30 -14.54 -4.74
N ILE A 327 -2.41 -14.55 -5.73
CA ILE A 327 -1.37 -15.57 -5.84
C ILE A 327 -0.49 -15.58 -4.59
N ALA A 328 -0.04 -14.40 -4.14
CA ALA A 328 0.78 -14.28 -2.94
C ALA A 328 0.06 -14.77 -1.67
N ALA A 329 -1.24 -14.47 -1.53
CA ALA A 329 -2.03 -14.89 -0.37
C ALA A 329 -2.31 -16.41 -0.39
N VAL A 330 -2.73 -16.94 -1.54
CA VAL A 330 -3.17 -18.34 -1.67
C VAL A 330 -2.00 -19.32 -1.67
N ILE A 331 -0.86 -19.00 -2.30
CA ILE A 331 0.35 -19.85 -2.23
C ILE A 331 0.85 -19.97 -0.79
N GLY A 332 0.65 -18.94 0.04
CA GLY A 332 0.96 -18.99 1.47
C GLY A 332 0.12 -19.99 2.27
N LEU A 333 -0.96 -20.51 1.68
CA LEU A 333 -1.83 -21.53 2.27
C LEU A 333 -1.55 -22.89 1.62
N ASN A 334 -1.51 -23.95 2.41
CA ASN A 334 -1.35 -25.31 1.88
C ASN A 334 -2.56 -25.73 1.01
N ARG A 335 -3.76 -25.39 1.47
CA ARG A 335 -5.03 -25.66 0.79
C ARG A 335 -6.11 -24.70 1.30
N CYS A 336 -6.99 -24.19 0.44
CA CYS A 336 -8.08 -23.29 0.87
C CYS A 336 -9.33 -23.39 -0.02
N VAL A 337 -10.43 -22.81 0.47
CA VAL A 337 -11.56 -22.39 -0.37
C VAL A 337 -11.44 -20.90 -0.64
N LEU A 338 -11.31 -20.53 -1.91
CA LEU A 338 -11.13 -19.15 -2.33
C LEU A 338 -12.47 -18.52 -2.69
N ILE A 339 -12.79 -17.37 -2.10
CA ILE A 339 -13.84 -16.47 -2.61
C ILE A 339 -13.14 -15.39 -3.44
N ALA A 340 -13.41 -15.36 -4.76
CA ALA A 340 -12.76 -14.42 -5.68
C ALA A 340 -13.72 -13.84 -6.71
N GLY A 341 -13.41 -12.64 -7.20
CA GLY A 341 -14.17 -11.91 -8.20
C GLY A 341 -14.54 -10.49 -7.79
N GLY A 342 -15.37 -9.85 -8.59
CA GLY A 342 -15.63 -8.41 -8.52
C GLY A 342 -15.57 -7.77 -9.91
N ARG A 343 -15.37 -6.46 -9.96
CA ARG A 343 -15.21 -5.71 -11.22
C ARG A 343 -13.78 -5.82 -11.77
N ASN A 344 -13.62 -6.58 -12.86
CA ASN A 344 -12.37 -6.65 -13.63
C ASN A 344 -12.24 -5.39 -14.51
N LYS A 345 -11.12 -4.66 -14.37
CA LYS A 345 -10.83 -3.44 -15.14
C LYS A 345 -9.91 -3.72 -16.33
N GLY A 346 -10.15 -4.83 -17.02
CA GLY A 346 -9.30 -5.28 -18.14
C GLY A 346 -7.95 -5.84 -17.71
N LEU A 347 -7.85 -6.36 -16.48
CA LEU A 347 -6.68 -7.12 -16.03
C LEU A 347 -6.74 -8.54 -16.61
N ASP A 348 -5.59 -9.06 -17.00
CA ASP A 348 -5.46 -10.48 -17.35
C ASP A 348 -5.52 -11.33 -16.08
N LEU A 349 -6.57 -12.15 -15.97
CA LEU A 349 -6.76 -13.09 -14.86
C LEU A 349 -6.01 -14.41 -15.05
N SER A 350 -5.45 -14.68 -16.24
CA SER A 350 -4.74 -15.91 -16.56
C SER A 350 -3.68 -16.35 -15.54
N PRO A 351 -2.92 -15.44 -14.88
CA PRO A 351 -1.93 -15.83 -13.89
C PRO A 351 -2.52 -16.55 -12.66
N LEU A 352 -3.82 -16.39 -12.37
CA LEU A 352 -4.48 -17.06 -11.25
C LEU A 352 -4.48 -18.59 -11.38
N ARG A 353 -4.28 -19.17 -12.57
CA ARG A 353 -4.11 -20.63 -12.71
C ARG A 353 -3.02 -21.21 -11.81
N GLN A 354 -2.03 -20.40 -11.45
CA GLN A 354 -0.97 -20.81 -10.53
C GLN A 354 -1.47 -21.23 -9.14
N VAL A 355 -2.65 -20.75 -8.72
CA VAL A 355 -3.19 -21.10 -7.40
C VAL A 355 -3.98 -22.41 -7.40
N GLU A 356 -4.31 -22.97 -8.57
CA GLU A 356 -5.13 -24.19 -8.70
C GLU A 356 -4.68 -25.35 -7.81
N PRO A 357 -3.37 -25.67 -7.65
CA PRO A 357 -2.91 -26.74 -6.75
C PRO A 357 -3.24 -26.52 -5.26
N HIS A 358 -3.54 -25.28 -4.87
CA HIS A 358 -3.88 -24.88 -3.50
C HIS A 358 -5.40 -24.76 -3.29
N LEU A 359 -6.21 -24.85 -4.35
CA LEU A 359 -7.65 -24.72 -4.24
C LEU A 359 -8.30 -26.07 -3.92
N GLN A 360 -9.04 -26.11 -2.83
CA GLN A 360 -10.10 -27.11 -2.65
C GLN A 360 -11.34 -26.75 -3.45
N ALA A 361 -11.68 -25.47 -3.46
CA ALA A 361 -12.80 -24.94 -4.22
C ALA A 361 -12.66 -23.42 -4.45
N LEU A 362 -13.44 -22.92 -5.40
CA LEU A 362 -13.58 -21.51 -5.75
C LEU A 362 -15.05 -21.10 -5.68
N VAL A 363 -15.34 -20.04 -4.95
CA VAL A 363 -16.61 -19.33 -4.99
C VAL A 363 -16.42 -18.02 -5.74
N ALA A 364 -16.85 -18.02 -7.00
CA ALA A 364 -16.76 -16.88 -7.89
C ALA A 364 -17.88 -15.86 -7.61
N ILE A 365 -17.52 -14.58 -7.49
CA ILE A 365 -18.44 -13.48 -7.18
C ILE A 365 -18.33 -12.33 -8.19
N GLY A 366 -19.37 -11.50 -8.26
CA GLY A 366 -19.32 -10.24 -9.01
C GLY A 366 -19.24 -10.37 -10.53
N GLU A 367 -18.92 -9.26 -11.20
CA GLU A 367 -18.93 -9.15 -12.68
C GLU A 367 -17.95 -10.12 -13.37
N SER A 368 -16.80 -10.40 -12.74
CA SER A 368 -15.76 -11.31 -13.26
C SER A 368 -16.00 -12.79 -12.94
N ALA A 369 -17.12 -13.16 -12.32
CA ALA A 369 -17.41 -14.55 -12.00
C ALA A 369 -17.36 -15.48 -13.25
N PRO A 370 -17.92 -15.11 -14.43
CA PRO A 370 -17.83 -15.97 -15.62
C PRO A 370 -16.39 -16.22 -16.06
N GLU A 371 -15.55 -15.18 -16.07
CA GLU A 371 -14.13 -15.29 -16.43
C GLU A 371 -13.38 -16.24 -15.49
N LEU A 372 -13.68 -16.20 -14.19
CA LEU A 372 -13.09 -17.08 -13.20
C LEU A 372 -13.56 -18.53 -13.36
N VAL A 373 -14.83 -18.76 -13.70
CA VAL A 373 -15.35 -20.11 -13.99
C VAL A 373 -14.61 -20.72 -15.20
N ASP A 374 -14.46 -19.95 -16.28
CA ASP A 374 -13.75 -20.39 -17.49
C ASP A 374 -12.25 -20.61 -17.24
N LEU A 375 -11.69 -19.97 -16.22
CA LEU A 375 -10.28 -20.08 -15.87
C LEU A 375 -9.92 -21.40 -15.19
N PHE A 376 -10.85 -22.01 -14.45
CA PHE A 376 -10.64 -23.25 -13.69
C PHE A 376 -11.60 -24.37 -14.15
N PRO A 377 -11.50 -24.83 -15.42
CA PRO A 377 -12.47 -25.78 -15.99
C PRO A 377 -12.42 -27.17 -15.34
N GLU A 378 -11.26 -27.63 -14.89
CA GLU A 378 -11.11 -28.92 -14.21
C GLU A 378 -11.77 -28.89 -12.83
N LEU A 379 -11.44 -27.86 -12.02
CA LEU A 379 -12.09 -27.62 -10.74
C LEU A 379 -13.62 -27.45 -10.88
N ALA A 380 -14.07 -26.78 -11.95
CA ALA A 380 -15.49 -26.61 -12.23
C ALA A 380 -16.20 -27.94 -12.57
N ALA A 381 -15.56 -28.80 -13.38
CA ALA A 381 -16.08 -30.11 -13.74
C ALA A 381 -16.26 -31.04 -12.53
N GLU A 382 -15.41 -30.89 -11.51
CA GLU A 382 -15.50 -31.62 -10.23
C GLU A 382 -16.53 -31.02 -9.25
N GLY A 383 -17.22 -29.93 -9.63
CA GLY A 383 -18.15 -29.22 -8.75
C GLY A 383 -17.46 -28.32 -7.72
N GLY A 384 -16.15 -28.13 -7.84
CA GLY A 384 -15.33 -27.27 -7.00
C GLY A 384 -15.41 -25.78 -7.33
N VAL A 385 -16.20 -25.37 -8.34
CA VAL A 385 -16.46 -23.95 -8.64
C VAL A 385 -17.95 -23.66 -8.49
N GLN A 386 -18.29 -22.67 -7.66
CA GLN A 386 -19.66 -22.17 -7.50
C GLN A 386 -19.71 -20.66 -7.76
N VAL A 387 -20.83 -20.17 -8.30
CA VAL A 387 -21.08 -18.73 -8.47
C VAL A 387 -22.05 -18.26 -7.40
N ALA A 388 -21.66 -17.24 -6.64
CA ALA A 388 -22.51 -16.62 -5.64
C ALA A 388 -23.01 -15.25 -6.10
N LYS A 389 -24.28 -14.97 -5.78
CA LYS A 389 -24.99 -13.74 -6.19
C LYS A 389 -24.84 -12.57 -5.21
N ASP A 390 -24.41 -12.87 -3.99
CA ASP A 390 -24.17 -11.93 -2.90
C ASP A 390 -23.17 -12.55 -1.90
N MET A 391 -22.65 -11.75 -0.98
CA MET A 391 -21.63 -12.20 -0.01
C MET A 391 -22.16 -13.27 0.93
N ARG A 392 -23.44 -13.22 1.31
CA ARG A 392 -24.06 -14.22 2.17
C ARG A 392 -24.02 -15.59 1.52
N ALA A 393 -24.48 -15.67 0.27
CA ALA A 393 -24.44 -16.89 -0.53
C ALA A 393 -22.99 -17.37 -0.73
N ALA A 394 -22.04 -16.43 -0.89
CA ALA A 394 -20.64 -16.76 -1.05
C ALA A 394 -20.05 -17.42 0.20
N VAL A 395 -20.32 -16.86 1.38
CA VAL A 395 -19.89 -17.40 2.68
C VAL A 395 -20.53 -18.77 2.95
N GLU A 396 -21.84 -18.89 2.71
CA GLU A 396 -22.56 -20.15 2.92
C GLU A 396 -22.02 -21.27 2.01
N ALA A 397 -21.80 -20.97 0.72
CA ALA A 397 -21.20 -21.92 -0.22
C ALA A 397 -19.75 -22.27 0.16
N ALA A 398 -18.94 -21.27 0.50
CA ALA A 398 -17.53 -21.49 0.84
C ALA A 398 -17.38 -22.36 2.10
N TYR A 399 -18.22 -22.14 3.12
CA TYR A 399 -18.20 -22.97 4.32
C TYR A 399 -18.61 -24.41 4.04
N GLN A 400 -19.63 -24.64 3.20
CA GLN A 400 -20.01 -25.99 2.78
C GLN A 400 -18.88 -26.70 2.02
N LEU A 401 -18.20 -25.97 1.13
CA LEU A 401 -17.09 -26.48 0.34
C LEU A 401 -15.82 -26.71 1.18
N ALA A 402 -15.66 -26.00 2.30
CA ALA A 402 -14.50 -26.14 3.17
C ALA A 402 -14.48 -27.51 3.89
N GLY A 403 -15.65 -28.06 4.22
CA GLY A 403 -15.74 -29.32 4.94
C GLY A 403 -14.96 -29.31 6.26
N ASP A 404 -14.18 -30.36 6.53
CA ASP A 404 -13.44 -30.53 7.79
C ASP A 404 -12.15 -29.68 7.81
N GLY A 405 -12.30 -28.41 8.15
CA GLY A 405 -11.20 -27.55 8.59
C GLY A 405 -10.30 -26.96 7.51
N VAL A 406 -10.75 -26.93 6.25
CA VAL A 406 -10.04 -26.18 5.20
C VAL A 406 -10.34 -24.69 5.33
N PRO A 407 -9.34 -23.79 5.35
CA PRO A 407 -9.57 -22.37 5.54
C PRO A 407 -10.34 -21.76 4.36
N VAL A 408 -11.23 -20.83 4.66
CA VAL A 408 -11.93 -19.97 3.68
C VAL A 408 -11.22 -18.63 3.62
N ILE A 409 -10.81 -18.21 2.42
CA ILE A 409 -10.17 -16.90 2.19
C ILE A 409 -10.98 -16.08 1.19
N LEU A 410 -11.33 -14.85 1.58
CA LEU A 410 -11.77 -13.82 0.63
C LEU A 410 -10.54 -13.12 0.07
N SER A 411 -10.14 -13.46 -1.16
CA SER A 411 -9.02 -12.84 -1.86
C SER A 411 -9.45 -12.50 -3.30
N PRO A 412 -10.04 -11.31 -3.54
CA PRO A 412 -10.91 -11.06 -4.69
C PRO A 412 -10.26 -11.05 -6.08
N GLY A 413 -9.00 -10.65 -6.20
CA GLY A 413 -8.30 -10.49 -7.49
C GLY A 413 -8.82 -9.36 -8.40
N SER A 414 -9.97 -8.79 -8.04
CA SER A 414 -10.69 -7.74 -8.75
C SER A 414 -11.12 -6.61 -7.81
N THR A 415 -11.41 -5.45 -8.39
CA THR A 415 -11.92 -4.30 -7.62
C THR A 415 -13.34 -4.55 -7.12
N SER A 416 -13.76 -3.89 -6.04
CA SER A 416 -15.05 -4.13 -5.39
C SER A 416 -16.24 -3.35 -5.98
N TYR A 417 -16.01 -2.56 -7.03
CA TYR A 417 -16.91 -1.48 -7.47
C TYR A 417 -18.21 -1.93 -8.15
N ASP A 418 -18.43 -3.23 -8.29
CA ASP A 418 -19.67 -3.82 -8.76
C ASP A 418 -20.69 -4.00 -7.63
N TRP A 419 -20.27 -4.51 -6.47
CA TRP A 419 -21.15 -4.71 -5.30
C TRP A 419 -21.00 -3.65 -4.21
N TYR A 420 -19.85 -2.96 -4.15
CA TYR A 420 -19.48 -2.11 -3.01
C TYR A 420 -18.78 -0.82 -3.45
N GLN A 421 -18.74 0.17 -2.57
CA GLN A 421 -18.04 1.43 -2.85
C GLN A 421 -16.52 1.31 -2.70
N ASN A 422 -16.03 0.35 -1.92
CA ASN A 422 -14.60 0.11 -1.71
C ASN A 422 -14.35 -1.28 -1.08
N TYR A 423 -13.07 -1.70 -1.06
CA TYR A 423 -12.69 -3.01 -0.54
C TYR A 423 -12.96 -3.17 0.97
N LYS A 424 -12.95 -2.08 1.76
CA LYS A 424 -13.21 -2.14 3.20
C LYS A 424 -14.66 -2.54 3.46
N GLU A 425 -15.60 -1.98 2.68
CA GLU A 425 -17.01 -2.35 2.75
C GLU A 425 -17.23 -3.83 2.40
N ARG A 426 -16.59 -4.32 1.33
CA ARG A 426 -16.62 -5.74 0.95
C ARG A 426 -16.09 -6.66 2.06
N GLY A 427 -14.95 -6.31 2.66
CA GLY A 427 -14.35 -7.09 3.75
C GLY A 427 -15.22 -7.07 5.01
N LYS A 428 -15.80 -5.91 5.36
CA LYS A 428 -16.76 -5.79 6.47
C LYS A 428 -17.99 -6.66 6.25
N ASP A 429 -18.58 -6.64 5.06
CA ASP A 429 -19.74 -7.50 4.74
C ASP A 429 -19.36 -8.98 4.87
N PHE A 430 -18.20 -9.40 4.35
CA PHE A 430 -17.70 -10.77 4.53
C PHE A 430 -17.61 -11.17 6.01
N LYS A 431 -17.00 -10.35 6.86
CA LYS A 431 -16.93 -10.61 8.31
C LYS A 431 -18.32 -10.70 8.94
N VAL A 432 -19.22 -9.78 8.60
CA VAL A 432 -20.60 -9.77 9.10
C VAL A 432 -21.33 -11.05 8.71
N GLN A 433 -21.27 -11.46 7.43
CA GLN A 433 -21.94 -12.67 6.96
C GLN A 433 -21.37 -13.94 7.60
N VAL A 434 -20.05 -14.00 7.83
CA VAL A 434 -19.42 -15.12 8.55
C VAL A 434 -19.91 -15.18 10.00
N LEU A 435 -19.90 -14.05 10.74
CA LEU A 435 -20.35 -14.03 12.12
C LEU A 435 -21.84 -14.38 12.25
N GLN A 436 -22.69 -13.86 11.36
CA GLN A 436 -24.12 -14.21 11.31
C GLN A 436 -24.34 -15.69 10.96
N MET A 437 -23.52 -16.26 10.08
CA MET A 437 -23.59 -17.69 9.79
C MET A 437 -23.22 -18.51 11.03
N ILE A 438 -22.15 -18.16 11.74
CA ILE A 438 -21.71 -18.83 12.97
C ILE A 438 -22.80 -18.76 14.05
N GLU A 439 -23.39 -17.60 14.28
CA GLU A 439 -24.49 -17.44 15.24
C GLU A 439 -25.69 -18.33 14.91
N ARG A 440 -26.06 -18.45 13.63
CA ARG A 440 -27.19 -19.30 13.19
C ARG A 440 -26.92 -20.80 13.30
N LEU A 441 -25.66 -21.22 13.12
CA LEU A 441 -25.28 -22.64 13.16
C LEU A 441 -24.86 -23.12 14.56
N GLY A 442 -24.41 -22.21 15.42
CA GLY A 442 -24.01 -22.50 16.80
C GLY A 442 -25.14 -22.38 17.84
N GLY A 443 -26.33 -21.94 17.43
CA GLY A 443 -27.52 -21.79 18.26
C GLY A 443 -28.38 -23.03 18.41
#